data_AF-A0A7V8W070-F1
#
_entry.id   AF-A0A7V8W070-F1
#
_cell.length_a   1.000
_cell.length_b   1.000
_cell.length_c   1.000
_cell.angle_alpha   90.00
_cell.angle_beta   90.00
_cell.angle_gamma   90.00
#
_symmetry.space_group_name_H-M   'P 1'
#
loop_
_entity.id
_entity.type
_entity.pdbx_description
1 polymer ?
#
loop_
_entity_poly.entity_id
_entity_poly.type
_entity_poly.pdbx_seq_one_letter_code
_entity_poly.pdbx_strand_id
1 'polypeptide(L)'
;MKLNSLIVATGLACIIASGCAVSKNQKNTTAKNTSKTPPAGTTATTAASGAAKTEVKTEPKPFKVFFDSTKLRAQKGLINVLWQDDKYYFEIPYSLLGKDFLAVTRFVRMAAGASTYGGEEANENVLRFDMGPEHKLFLRTTLNIVSSPDSTKPIYNAVKNSNIDPIAAAFDIKAYSKNNDGVIIDVTDFFKGDNQVVSLDPNAKRSMNLSAIATDRSYIESIHTFGQNTEVRTVKTYTSTPPPPSFGGPSPTPQGQTLPGAFATGAVTIEVNTSFIKLPNVPMQRRFFDPRVGYFADQVTEFLDTTQRAKREAFILRWRLEPKPEDIEKYKRGELVEPKKQIVYYIDPATPTKWQPYLIQGINDWQKAFEKAGFKNAIVGKVWPADSSMSLEGANYSAIRYLASEISNAYGPNVHDPRSGEIFESHIGWYHNVMQLLQNWYFVQAAAIDPRARKMVFDDALMGDLIRFVSSHEVGHTLGLRHNMGSSSKTPVELLRNKAWVEAHGHTASIMDYARFNYVAQPEDHIDPKGIYPRIGDYDIWAIQW
;
A
#
# COMPACT_ATOMS: atom_id res chain seq x y z
N MET A 1 -15.14 -19.95 53.45
CA MET A 1 -16.59 -19.81 53.70
C MET A 1 -17.24 -19.35 52.39
N LYS A 2 -18.29 -20.03 51.96
CA LYS A 2 -18.88 -20.04 50.59
C LYS A 2 -19.68 -18.78 50.24
N LEU A 3 -19.79 -18.48 48.94
CA LEU A 3 -20.98 -18.16 48.10
C LEU A 3 -20.48 -17.46 46.80
N ASN A 4 -21.01 -17.60 45.58
CA ASN A 4 -22.19 -18.29 45.06
C ASN A 4 -22.01 -18.47 43.53
N SER A 5 -22.53 -19.57 43.00
CA SER A 5 -22.62 -19.91 41.57
C SER A 5 -24.00 -19.52 41.03
N LEU A 6 -24.13 -19.19 39.73
CA LEU A 6 -25.27 -19.66 38.93
C LEU A 6 -25.02 -19.56 37.41
N ILE A 7 -25.12 -20.72 36.76
CA ILE A 7 -25.24 -20.95 35.31
C ILE A 7 -26.73 -21.19 35.04
N VAL A 8 -27.30 -20.63 33.97
CA VAL A 8 -28.44 -21.25 33.27
C VAL A 8 -28.37 -20.95 31.77
N ALA A 9 -28.27 -22.03 30.98
CA ALA A 9 -28.64 -22.10 29.58
C ALA A 9 -29.94 -22.91 29.47
N THR A 10 -30.87 -22.52 28.60
CA THR A 10 -31.86 -23.43 28.00
C THR A 10 -32.55 -22.75 26.83
N GLY A 11 -32.55 -23.42 25.68
CA GLY A 11 -33.34 -23.04 24.51
C GLY A 11 -34.72 -23.69 24.53
N LEU A 12 -35.63 -23.17 23.69
CA LEU A 12 -36.77 -23.94 23.18
C LEU A 12 -37.28 -23.31 21.87
N ALA A 13 -37.38 -24.14 20.84
CA ALA A 13 -38.09 -23.87 19.60
C ALA A 13 -39.55 -24.32 19.74
N CYS A 14 -40.49 -23.62 19.09
CA CYS A 14 -41.80 -24.18 18.76
C CYS A 14 -42.37 -23.56 17.48
N ILE A 15 -42.88 -24.45 16.64
CA ILE A 15 -43.46 -24.30 15.30
C ILE A 15 -44.96 -24.02 15.43
N ILE A 16 -45.53 -23.21 14.52
CA ILE A 16 -46.96 -23.33 14.14
C ILE A 16 -47.04 -23.36 12.60
N ALA A 17 -47.68 -24.41 12.10
CA ALA A 17 -48.00 -24.67 10.71
C ALA A 17 -49.47 -24.34 10.42
N SER A 18 -49.79 -24.08 9.14
CA SER A 18 -51.04 -24.41 8.38
C SER A 18 -51.17 -23.42 7.21
N GLY A 19 -51.50 -23.76 5.97
CA GLY A 19 -51.90 -25.00 5.30
C GLY A 19 -52.20 -24.66 3.82
N CYS A 20 -52.06 -25.64 2.93
CA CYS A 20 -52.29 -25.51 1.49
C CYS A 20 -53.78 -25.40 1.12
N ALA A 21 -54.11 -24.64 0.07
CA ALA A 21 -55.30 -24.89 -0.76
C ALA A 21 -55.06 -24.46 -2.22
N VAL A 22 -55.31 -25.41 -3.12
CA VAL A 22 -55.36 -25.30 -4.58
C VAL A 22 -56.81 -24.95 -4.99
N SER A 23 -57.02 -24.11 -6.03
CA SER A 23 -58.03 -24.34 -7.08
C SER A 23 -58.32 -23.12 -8.00
N LYS A 24 -58.12 -23.37 -9.31
CA LYS A 24 -58.91 -23.01 -10.50
C LYS A 24 -59.17 -21.55 -10.91
N ASN A 25 -58.58 -21.23 -12.08
CA ASN A 25 -59.20 -20.68 -13.29
C ASN A 25 -60.64 -20.14 -13.22
N GLN A 26 -60.80 -18.87 -13.61
CA GLN A 26 -61.90 -18.42 -14.45
C GLN A 26 -61.40 -17.51 -15.58
N LYS A 27 -61.97 -17.72 -16.77
CA LYS A 27 -61.65 -17.14 -18.08
C LYS A 27 -62.39 -15.81 -18.33
N ASN A 28 -61.92 -15.14 -19.40
CA ASN A 28 -62.55 -14.13 -20.28
C ASN A 28 -62.29 -12.66 -19.85
N THR A 29 -61.86 -11.73 -20.72
CA THR A 29 -62.01 -11.60 -22.18
C THR A 29 -60.98 -10.63 -22.78
N THR A 30 -60.72 -10.80 -24.08
CA THR A 30 -59.94 -10.02 -25.05
C THR A 30 -59.91 -8.48 -24.94
N ALA A 31 -58.73 -7.89 -25.14
CA ALA A 31 -58.51 -6.80 -26.12
C ALA A 31 -57.00 -6.61 -26.41
N LYS A 32 -56.61 -6.77 -27.67
CA LYS A 32 -55.32 -6.31 -28.20
C LYS A 32 -55.34 -4.78 -28.22
N ASN A 33 -54.32 -4.13 -27.67
CA ASN A 33 -53.91 -2.81 -28.15
C ASN A 33 -52.41 -2.61 -27.96
N THR A 34 -51.72 -2.53 -29.10
CA THR A 34 -50.35 -2.06 -29.24
C THR A 34 -50.31 -0.55 -29.04
N SER A 35 -49.54 -0.05 -28.07
CA SER A 35 -49.11 1.35 -28.10
C SER A 35 -47.70 1.52 -27.54
N LYS A 36 -46.83 2.04 -28.39
CA LYS A 36 -45.49 2.55 -28.08
C LYS A 36 -45.59 3.68 -27.05
N THR A 37 -44.75 3.65 -26.03
CA THR A 37 -44.59 4.75 -25.08
C THR A 37 -43.64 5.80 -25.67
N PRO A 38 -44.01 7.10 -25.71
CA PRO A 38 -43.12 8.19 -26.14
C PRO A 38 -42.18 8.65 -25.02
N PRO A 39 -41.05 9.31 -25.35
CA PRO A 39 -40.16 9.89 -24.35
C PRO A 39 -40.67 11.26 -23.86
N ALA A 40 -40.64 11.47 -22.55
CA ALA A 40 -40.79 12.75 -21.87
C ALA A 40 -39.76 12.79 -20.74
N GLY A 41 -39.10 13.89 -20.40
CA GLY A 41 -39.18 15.26 -20.89
C GLY A 41 -38.07 16.06 -20.20
N THR A 42 -37.61 17.07 -20.93
CA THR A 42 -36.67 18.12 -20.55
C THR A 42 -37.24 18.99 -19.42
N THR A 43 -36.39 19.34 -18.45
CA THR A 43 -36.54 20.60 -17.70
C THR A 43 -35.27 21.42 -17.94
N ALA A 44 -35.47 22.55 -18.62
CA ALA A 44 -34.44 23.52 -18.93
C ALA A 44 -34.21 24.43 -17.71
N THR A 45 -32.95 24.69 -17.38
CA THR A 45 -32.54 25.93 -16.71
C THR A 45 -31.46 26.57 -17.58
N THR A 46 -31.74 27.80 -17.99
CA THR A 46 -30.95 28.66 -18.87
C THR A 46 -29.65 29.12 -18.22
N ALA A 47 -28.51 28.86 -18.86
CA ALA A 47 -27.28 29.60 -18.65
C ALA A 47 -26.48 29.72 -19.97
N ALA A 48 -26.32 30.98 -20.38
CA ALA A 48 -25.41 31.59 -21.35
C ALA A 48 -24.67 30.73 -22.40
N SER A 49 -24.87 31.15 -23.65
CA SER A 49 -24.14 30.74 -24.85
C SER A 49 -22.63 30.96 -24.75
N GLY A 50 -21.87 29.87 -24.66
CA GLY A 50 -20.50 29.79 -25.14
C GLY A 50 -20.50 28.91 -26.39
N ALA A 51 -20.02 29.44 -27.52
CA ALA A 51 -19.93 28.70 -28.78
C ALA A 51 -19.18 27.38 -28.56
N ALA A 52 -19.88 26.26 -28.74
CA ALA A 52 -19.28 24.94 -28.81
C ALA A 52 -18.37 24.92 -30.05
N LYS A 53 -17.05 25.03 -29.82
CA LYS A 53 -16.07 24.69 -30.84
C LYS A 53 -16.27 23.22 -31.17
N THR A 54 -16.66 22.94 -32.41
CA THR A 54 -16.67 21.60 -32.98
C THR A 54 -15.24 21.07 -32.90
N GLU A 55 -15.00 20.11 -32.00
CA GLU A 55 -13.72 19.44 -31.87
C GLU A 55 -13.45 18.68 -33.17
N VAL A 56 -12.52 19.18 -33.97
CA VAL A 56 -12.08 18.52 -35.20
C VAL A 56 -11.40 17.22 -34.76
N LYS A 57 -11.93 16.06 -35.19
CA LYS A 57 -11.30 14.75 -35.02
C LYS A 57 -9.92 14.77 -35.69
N THR A 58 -8.87 15.07 -34.93
CA THR A 58 -7.49 15.09 -35.43
C THR A 58 -6.95 13.67 -35.52
N GLU A 59 -6.70 13.20 -36.73
CA GLU A 59 -5.97 11.94 -36.97
C GLU A 59 -4.55 12.02 -36.37
N PRO A 60 -4.01 10.89 -35.86
CA PRO A 60 -2.64 10.82 -35.37
C PRO A 60 -1.61 11.19 -36.45
N LYS A 61 -0.65 12.04 -36.11
CA LYS A 61 0.41 12.47 -37.03
C LYS A 61 1.58 11.47 -37.08
N PRO A 62 2.37 11.43 -38.16
CA PRO A 62 3.65 10.71 -38.14
C PRO A 62 4.64 11.35 -37.14
N PHE A 63 5.48 10.53 -36.48
CA PHE A 63 6.46 10.97 -35.47
C PHE A 63 7.27 12.21 -35.89
N LYS A 64 7.86 12.17 -37.10
CA LYS A 64 8.72 13.23 -37.64
C LYS A 64 7.98 14.52 -37.98
N VAL A 65 6.66 14.46 -38.13
CA VAL A 65 5.81 15.63 -38.40
C VAL A 65 5.34 16.26 -37.08
N PHE A 66 5.16 15.44 -36.05
CA PHE A 66 4.71 15.92 -34.74
C PHE A 66 5.84 16.56 -33.93
N PHE A 67 7.03 15.97 -33.95
CA PHE A 67 8.17 16.45 -33.18
C PHE A 67 9.24 17.12 -34.05
N ASP A 68 9.82 18.19 -33.51
CA ASP A 68 11.02 18.84 -34.03
C ASP A 68 12.25 18.14 -33.44
N SER A 69 13.04 17.48 -34.30
CA SER A 69 14.22 16.72 -33.89
C SER A 69 15.30 17.55 -33.18
N THR A 70 15.31 18.88 -33.36
CA THR A 70 16.29 19.77 -32.72
C THR A 70 15.92 20.15 -31.28
N LYS A 71 14.63 20.06 -30.94
CA LYS A 71 14.08 20.42 -29.62
C LYS A 71 13.69 19.21 -28.79
N LEU A 72 13.32 18.12 -29.45
CA LEU A 72 12.83 16.91 -28.81
C LEU A 72 13.89 16.32 -27.89
N ARG A 73 13.50 16.08 -26.65
CA ARG A 73 14.26 15.28 -25.71
C ARG A 73 13.48 14.01 -25.38
N ALA A 74 14.20 12.92 -25.11
CA ALA A 74 13.59 11.63 -24.84
C ALA A 74 14.41 10.81 -23.83
N GLN A 75 13.70 10.04 -23.01
CA GLN A 75 14.26 9.07 -22.08
C GLN A 75 13.53 7.75 -22.27
N LYS A 76 14.30 6.66 -22.43
CA LYS A 76 13.75 5.31 -22.58
C LYS A 76 13.68 4.59 -21.24
N GLY A 77 12.61 3.85 -21.03
CA GLY A 77 12.39 3.07 -19.80
C GLY A 77 11.13 2.23 -19.92
N LEU A 78 10.41 2.04 -18.81
CA LEU A 78 9.16 1.28 -18.77
C LEU A 78 8.15 1.93 -19.72
N ILE A 79 7.85 3.21 -19.48
CA ILE A 79 7.14 4.08 -20.41
C ILE A 79 8.18 5.04 -20.98
N ASN A 80 8.25 5.15 -22.31
CA ASN A 80 9.15 6.09 -22.96
C ASN A 80 8.61 7.51 -22.74
N VAL A 81 9.48 8.41 -22.25
CA VAL A 81 9.11 9.80 -21.94
C VAL A 81 9.74 10.71 -22.97
N LEU A 82 8.92 11.53 -23.61
CA LEU A 82 9.36 12.55 -24.56
C LEU A 82 8.93 13.93 -24.06
N TRP A 83 9.72 14.96 -24.31
CA TRP A 83 9.33 16.32 -23.97
C TRP A 83 9.87 17.35 -24.95
N GLN A 84 9.01 18.33 -25.25
CA GLN A 84 9.26 19.40 -26.22
C GLN A 84 8.36 20.59 -25.88
N ASP A 85 8.89 21.82 -25.97
CA ASP A 85 8.13 23.07 -25.77
C ASP A 85 7.25 23.04 -24.49
N ASP A 86 7.85 22.67 -23.35
CA ASP A 86 7.21 22.56 -22.02
C ASP A 86 6.08 21.53 -21.88
N LYS A 87 5.96 20.61 -22.84
CA LYS A 87 5.02 19.49 -22.78
C LYS A 87 5.71 18.16 -22.56
N TYR A 88 5.08 17.32 -21.76
CA TYR A 88 5.45 15.93 -21.55
C TYR A 88 4.52 14.99 -22.30
N TYR A 89 5.13 14.05 -22.99
CA TYR A 89 4.45 13.02 -23.76
C TYR A 89 4.91 11.64 -23.30
N PHE A 90 3.96 10.73 -23.22
CA PHE A 90 4.25 9.31 -23.07
C PHE A 90 4.14 8.63 -24.42
N GLU A 91 5.21 7.93 -24.81
CA GLU A 91 5.14 6.93 -25.86
C GLU A 91 4.84 5.59 -25.20
N ILE A 92 3.67 5.04 -25.51
CA ILE A 92 3.16 3.77 -25.00
C ILE A 92 3.38 2.70 -26.07
N PRO A 93 4.34 1.79 -25.90
CA PRO A 93 4.50 0.65 -26.78
C PRO A 93 3.28 -0.25 -26.76
N TYR A 94 2.90 -0.83 -27.90
CA TYR A 94 1.77 -1.77 -27.97
C TYR A 94 1.95 -3.00 -27.07
N SER A 95 3.20 -3.36 -26.73
CA SER A 95 3.52 -4.43 -25.78
C SER A 95 3.07 -4.16 -24.34
N LEU A 96 2.72 -2.91 -24.02
CA LEU A 96 2.18 -2.49 -22.73
C LEU A 96 0.64 -2.45 -22.70
N LEU A 97 -0.03 -2.53 -23.84
CA LEU A 97 -1.50 -2.54 -23.88
C LEU A 97 -2.06 -3.80 -23.21
N GLY A 98 -3.13 -3.62 -22.45
CA GLY A 98 -3.76 -4.70 -21.69
C GLY A 98 -2.92 -5.22 -20.51
N LYS A 99 -1.78 -4.60 -20.21
CA LYS A 99 -0.95 -4.94 -19.04
C LYS A 99 -1.33 -4.07 -17.86
N ASP A 100 -1.29 -4.66 -16.67
CA ASP A 100 -1.53 -3.94 -15.43
C ASP A 100 -0.25 -3.30 -14.90
N PHE A 101 -0.39 -2.08 -14.40
CA PHE A 101 0.63 -1.31 -13.73
C PHE A 101 0.11 -0.93 -12.35
N LEU A 102 0.98 -0.91 -11.36
CA LEU A 102 0.68 -0.29 -10.08
C LEU A 102 1.12 1.16 -10.13
N ALA A 103 0.23 2.09 -9.76
CA ALA A 103 0.53 3.50 -9.61
C ALA A 103 0.48 3.85 -8.13
N VAL A 104 1.65 4.09 -7.53
CA VAL A 104 1.80 4.42 -6.12
C VAL A 104 2.18 5.89 -6.00
N THR A 105 1.35 6.69 -5.35
CA THR A 105 1.59 8.11 -5.10
C THR A 105 2.11 8.29 -3.67
N ARG A 106 3.24 8.98 -3.53
CA ARG A 106 3.86 9.28 -2.23
C ARG A 106 4.05 10.78 -2.05
N PHE A 107 3.94 11.23 -0.81
CA PHE A 107 4.35 12.57 -0.45
C PHE A 107 5.86 12.68 -0.55
N VAL A 108 6.39 13.76 -1.13
CA VAL A 108 7.83 14.02 -1.12
C VAL A 108 8.15 15.19 -0.21
N ARG A 109 7.36 16.25 -0.26
CA ARG A 109 7.43 17.38 0.67
C ARG A 109 6.03 17.85 1.01
N MET A 110 5.83 18.09 2.28
CA MET A 110 4.54 18.50 2.83
C MET A 110 4.58 19.96 3.27
N ALA A 111 3.40 20.60 3.25
CA ALA A 111 3.24 21.90 3.87
C ALA A 111 3.48 21.80 5.38
N ALA A 112 4.11 22.84 5.94
CA ALA A 112 4.40 22.89 7.36
C ALA A 112 3.11 22.72 8.20
N GLY A 113 3.23 21.98 9.30
CA GLY A 113 2.11 21.67 10.19
C GLY A 113 1.27 20.46 9.78
N ALA A 114 1.52 19.82 8.63
CA ALA A 114 0.87 18.56 8.29
C ALA A 114 1.29 17.43 9.22
N SER A 115 0.38 16.49 9.50
CA SER A 115 0.68 15.26 10.24
C SER A 115 1.20 14.12 9.36
N THR A 116 1.48 14.40 8.09
CA THR A 116 2.08 13.47 7.12
C THR A 116 3.39 14.06 6.59
N TYR A 117 4.30 13.18 6.15
CA TYR A 117 5.69 13.50 5.86
C TYR A 117 6.15 12.87 4.53
N GLY A 118 7.30 13.34 4.04
CA GLY A 118 7.90 12.83 2.80
C GLY A 118 8.33 11.36 2.91
N GLY A 119 7.89 10.53 1.98
CA GLY A 119 8.09 9.08 1.93
C GLY A 119 6.82 8.28 2.26
N GLU A 120 5.83 8.92 2.89
CA GLU A 120 4.55 8.27 3.21
C GLU A 120 3.67 8.12 1.96
N GLU A 121 2.92 7.02 1.90
CA GLU A 121 1.99 6.72 0.82
C GLU A 121 0.73 7.56 0.92
N ALA A 122 0.31 8.12 -0.22
CA ALA A 122 -0.88 8.96 -0.34
C ALA A 122 -1.99 8.27 -1.13
N ASN A 123 -1.67 7.36 -2.05
CA ASN A 123 -2.64 6.66 -2.88
C ASN A 123 -2.00 5.49 -3.64
N GLU A 124 -2.80 4.47 -3.95
CA GLU A 124 -2.40 3.32 -4.76
C GLU A 124 -3.54 2.92 -5.71
N ASN A 125 -3.22 2.70 -6.99
CA ASN A 125 -4.20 2.21 -7.98
C ASN A 125 -3.57 1.22 -8.96
N VAL A 126 -4.34 0.21 -9.39
CA VAL A 126 -3.96 -0.62 -10.55
C VAL A 126 -4.49 0.01 -11.81
N LEU A 127 -3.60 0.31 -12.75
CA LEU A 127 -3.92 1.00 -14.00
C LEU A 127 -3.60 0.14 -15.22
N ARG A 128 -4.37 0.33 -16.29
CA ARG A 128 -4.19 -0.38 -17.57
C ARG A 128 -4.43 0.56 -18.74
N PHE A 129 -3.56 0.48 -19.75
CA PHE A 129 -3.75 1.18 -21.02
C PHE A 129 -4.51 0.29 -22.01
N ASP A 130 -5.60 0.82 -22.56
CA ASP A 130 -6.41 0.17 -23.59
C ASP A 130 -6.65 1.11 -24.77
N MET A 131 -6.70 0.56 -25.98
CA MET A 131 -7.13 1.32 -27.15
C MET A 131 -8.63 1.63 -27.05
N GLY A 132 -8.96 2.91 -27.20
CA GLY A 132 -10.33 3.41 -27.30
C GLY A 132 -10.75 3.60 -28.77
N PRO A 133 -12.05 3.83 -29.01
CA PRO A 133 -12.54 4.26 -30.30
C PRO A 133 -11.99 5.66 -30.65
N GLU A 134 -12.10 6.05 -31.92
CA GLU A 134 -11.78 7.40 -32.41
C GLU A 134 -10.35 7.88 -32.08
N HIS A 135 -9.36 6.99 -32.22
CA HIS A 135 -7.94 7.29 -31.97
C HIS A 135 -7.65 7.80 -30.55
N LYS A 136 -8.36 7.24 -29.56
CA LYS A 136 -8.09 7.50 -28.15
C LYS A 136 -7.32 6.35 -27.51
N LEU A 137 -6.50 6.68 -26.53
CA LEU A 137 -5.96 5.73 -25.57
C LEU A 137 -6.65 5.96 -24.22
N PHE A 138 -7.25 4.91 -23.67
CA PHE A 138 -7.85 4.95 -22.35
C PHE A 138 -6.87 4.46 -21.30
N LEU A 139 -6.82 5.17 -20.19
CA LEU A 139 -6.24 4.69 -18.95
C LEU A 139 -7.40 4.25 -18.05
N ARG A 140 -7.45 2.97 -17.73
CA ARG A 140 -8.48 2.38 -16.86
C ARG A 140 -7.92 2.09 -15.48
N THR A 141 -8.80 2.06 -14.49
CA THR A 141 -8.50 1.51 -13.17
C THR A 141 -9.05 0.10 -13.08
N THR A 142 -8.19 -0.87 -12.79
CA THR A 142 -8.58 -2.28 -12.64
C THR A 142 -9.03 -2.54 -11.21
N LEU A 143 -10.30 -2.95 -11.03
CA LEU A 143 -10.85 -3.25 -9.70
C LEU A 143 -10.77 -4.76 -9.44
N ASN A 144 -9.76 -5.21 -8.67
CA ASN A 144 -9.52 -6.63 -8.38
C ASN A 144 -10.44 -7.23 -7.30
N ILE A 145 -11.72 -6.82 -7.29
CA ILE A 145 -12.70 -7.21 -6.27
C ILE A 145 -13.49 -8.48 -6.63
N VAL A 146 -13.54 -8.82 -7.92
CA VAL A 146 -14.24 -9.98 -8.45
C VAL A 146 -13.33 -10.74 -9.41
N SER A 147 -13.31 -12.08 -9.34
CA SER A 147 -12.53 -12.90 -10.26
C SER A 147 -13.25 -14.17 -10.74
N SER A 148 -12.91 -14.61 -11.94
CA SER A 148 -13.12 -15.97 -12.43
C SER A 148 -11.77 -16.44 -13.00
N PRO A 149 -11.09 -17.41 -12.37
CA PRO A 149 -9.69 -17.73 -12.69
C PRO A 149 -9.53 -18.41 -14.05
N ASP A 150 -10.55 -19.13 -14.51
CA ASP A 150 -10.51 -19.87 -15.77
C ASP A 150 -11.24 -19.08 -16.88
N SER A 151 -10.46 -18.45 -17.77
CA SER A 151 -11.00 -17.68 -18.90
C SER A 151 -11.67 -18.53 -19.97
N THR A 152 -11.55 -19.86 -19.92
CA THR A 152 -12.18 -20.78 -20.87
C THR A 152 -13.63 -21.10 -20.49
N LYS A 153 -14.07 -20.73 -19.28
CA LYS A 153 -15.42 -21.03 -18.78
C LYS A 153 -16.43 -19.94 -19.14
N PRO A 154 -17.70 -20.29 -19.41
CA PRO A 154 -18.75 -19.30 -19.64
C PRO A 154 -18.93 -18.29 -18.50
N ILE A 155 -18.72 -18.71 -17.24
CA ILE A 155 -18.85 -17.85 -16.06
C ILE A 155 -17.85 -16.67 -16.09
N TYR A 156 -16.70 -16.83 -16.73
CA TYR A 156 -15.74 -15.74 -16.94
C TYR A 156 -16.33 -14.59 -17.74
N ASN A 157 -17.07 -14.92 -18.81
CA ASN A 157 -17.75 -13.91 -19.63
C ASN A 157 -18.88 -13.26 -18.84
N ALA A 158 -19.61 -14.00 -18.01
CA ALA A 158 -20.64 -13.43 -17.14
C ALA A 158 -20.05 -12.42 -16.14
N VAL A 159 -18.91 -12.74 -15.53
CA VAL A 159 -18.17 -11.83 -14.64
C VAL A 159 -17.72 -10.57 -15.39
N LYS A 160 -17.12 -10.71 -16.58
CA LYS A 160 -16.72 -9.57 -17.42
C LYS A 160 -17.89 -8.71 -17.90
N ASN A 161 -19.03 -9.32 -18.20
CA ASN A 161 -20.22 -8.59 -18.63
C ASN A 161 -20.89 -7.85 -17.46
N SER A 162 -20.70 -8.34 -16.23
CA SER A 162 -21.26 -7.74 -15.02
C SER A 162 -20.36 -6.68 -14.40
N ASN A 163 -19.08 -6.66 -14.75
CA ASN A 163 -18.08 -5.76 -14.17
C ASN A 163 -17.25 -5.12 -15.29
N ILE A 164 -17.24 -3.80 -15.34
CA ILE A 164 -16.41 -3.03 -16.27
C ILE A 164 -15.43 -2.17 -15.49
N ASP A 165 -14.16 -2.22 -15.89
CA ASP A 165 -13.13 -1.36 -15.33
C ASP A 165 -13.36 0.10 -15.76
N PRO A 166 -13.50 1.05 -14.83
CA PRO A 166 -13.78 2.45 -15.15
C PRO A 166 -12.64 3.09 -15.94
N ILE A 167 -13.00 3.99 -16.85
CA ILE A 167 -12.05 4.84 -17.58
C ILE A 167 -11.65 5.99 -16.65
N ALA A 168 -10.40 6.01 -16.22
CA ALA A 168 -9.84 7.06 -15.38
C ALA A 168 -9.41 8.28 -16.19
N ALA A 169 -8.90 8.07 -17.42
CA ALA A 169 -8.58 9.14 -18.35
C ALA A 169 -8.68 8.66 -19.80
N ALA A 170 -8.94 9.60 -20.71
CA ALA A 170 -8.93 9.37 -22.14
C ALA A 170 -8.01 10.38 -22.82
N PHE A 171 -7.02 9.88 -23.54
CA PHE A 171 -6.02 10.68 -24.23
C PHE A 171 -6.22 10.58 -25.73
N ASP A 172 -6.18 11.70 -26.46
CA ASP A 172 -6.07 11.63 -27.91
C ASP A 172 -4.67 11.16 -28.29
N ILE A 173 -4.59 10.25 -29.26
CA ILE A 173 -3.33 9.82 -29.83
C ILE A 173 -2.83 10.94 -30.75
N LYS A 174 -1.75 11.61 -30.33
CA LYS A 174 -1.18 12.75 -31.06
C LYS A 174 -0.30 12.30 -32.23
N ALA A 175 0.40 11.19 -32.06
CA ALA A 175 1.26 10.61 -33.09
C ALA A 175 1.50 9.10 -32.91
N TYR A 176 2.00 8.45 -33.95
CA TYR A 176 2.57 7.10 -33.86
C TYR A 176 4.05 7.16 -33.47
N SER A 177 4.54 6.11 -32.78
CA SER A 177 5.96 5.99 -32.44
C SER A 177 6.84 5.96 -33.69
N LYS A 178 8.14 6.25 -33.54
CA LYS A 178 9.09 6.29 -34.66
C LYS A 178 9.13 4.99 -35.47
N ASN A 179 8.87 3.85 -34.83
CA ASN A 179 8.87 2.52 -35.44
C ASN A 179 7.46 1.96 -35.72
N ASN A 180 6.40 2.74 -35.48
CA ASN A 180 5.00 2.31 -35.55
C ASN A 180 4.64 1.12 -34.63
N ASP A 181 5.37 0.95 -33.53
CA ASP A 181 5.18 -0.08 -32.50
C ASP A 181 4.52 0.47 -31.22
N GLY A 182 4.03 1.71 -31.25
CA GLY A 182 3.35 2.36 -30.15
C GLY A 182 2.69 3.67 -30.54
N VAL A 183 2.08 4.32 -29.55
CA VAL A 183 1.33 5.58 -29.70
C VAL A 183 1.85 6.64 -28.73
N ILE A 184 1.67 7.90 -29.10
CA ILE A 184 2.15 9.05 -28.32
C ILE A 184 0.97 9.88 -27.84
N ILE A 185 0.92 10.10 -26.53
CA ILE A 185 -0.12 10.86 -25.83
C ILE A 185 0.50 12.05 -25.08
N ASP A 186 -0.20 13.18 -25.02
CA ASP A 186 0.16 14.32 -24.17
C ASP A 186 -0.36 14.05 -22.76
N VAL A 187 0.53 14.03 -21.77
CA VAL A 187 0.21 13.73 -20.37
C VAL A 187 0.37 14.94 -19.45
N THR A 188 0.68 16.11 -20.03
CA THR A 188 1.04 17.31 -19.28
C THR A 188 -0.08 17.74 -18.34
N ASP A 189 -1.28 17.96 -18.86
CA ASP A 189 -2.43 18.40 -18.07
C ASP A 189 -2.96 17.30 -17.14
N PHE A 190 -2.74 16.04 -17.51
CA PHE A 190 -3.15 14.90 -16.68
C PHE A 190 -2.38 14.86 -15.35
N PHE A 191 -1.04 14.97 -15.40
CA PHE A 191 -0.24 14.99 -14.17
C PHE A 191 -0.21 16.36 -13.48
N LYS A 192 -0.34 17.46 -14.23
CA LYS A 192 -0.48 18.81 -13.67
C LYS A 192 -1.80 18.99 -12.90
N GLY A 193 -2.88 18.37 -13.38
CA GLY A 193 -4.21 18.40 -12.76
C GLY A 193 -4.36 17.48 -11.55
N ASP A 194 -5.57 17.40 -10.99
CA ASP A 194 -5.91 16.57 -9.84
C ASP A 194 -6.67 15.30 -10.26
N ASN A 195 -6.02 14.46 -11.08
CA ASN A 195 -6.59 13.17 -11.47
C ASN A 195 -6.39 12.16 -10.34
N GLN A 196 -7.50 11.70 -9.74
CA GLN A 196 -7.49 10.89 -8.53
C GLN A 196 -6.56 9.67 -8.62
N VAL A 197 -6.47 9.01 -9.78
CA VAL A 197 -5.66 7.80 -9.96
C VAL A 197 -4.14 7.99 -9.85
N VAL A 198 -3.66 9.24 -9.90
CA VAL A 198 -2.23 9.61 -9.85
C VAL A 198 -1.99 10.82 -8.94
N SER A 199 -2.91 11.06 -8.01
CA SER A 199 -2.93 12.20 -7.10
C SER A 199 -3.37 11.74 -5.72
N LEU A 200 -3.66 12.68 -4.82
CA LEU A 200 -4.20 12.35 -3.50
C LEU A 200 -5.56 11.66 -3.58
N ASP A 201 -5.76 10.66 -2.74
CA ASP A 201 -7.07 10.04 -2.57
C ASP A 201 -8.06 11.03 -1.90
N PRO A 202 -9.38 10.81 -2.05
CA PRO A 202 -10.39 11.69 -1.49
C PRO A 202 -10.31 11.84 0.04
N ASN A 203 -9.86 10.82 0.77
CA ASN A 203 -9.74 10.89 2.23
C ASN A 203 -8.54 11.73 2.64
N ALA A 204 -7.37 11.59 2.00
CA ALA A 204 -6.23 12.47 2.23
C ALA A 204 -6.57 13.94 1.95
N LYS A 205 -7.33 14.23 0.89
CA LYS A 205 -7.78 15.61 0.62
C LYS A 205 -8.72 16.13 1.71
N ARG A 206 -9.68 15.31 2.15
CA ARG A 206 -10.62 15.68 3.23
C ARG A 206 -9.91 15.88 4.56
N SER A 207 -8.95 15.03 4.91
CA SER A 207 -8.22 15.12 6.18
C SER A 207 -7.35 16.39 6.28
N MET A 208 -7.00 17.02 5.15
CA MET A 208 -6.21 18.25 5.08
C MET A 208 -7.04 19.48 4.62
N ASN A 209 -8.37 19.37 4.54
CA ASN A 209 -9.27 20.43 4.03
C ASN A 209 -8.82 21.00 2.66
N LEU A 210 -8.41 20.12 1.75
CA LEU A 210 -8.01 20.47 0.39
C LEU A 210 -9.22 20.40 -0.55
N SER A 211 -9.37 21.42 -1.40
CA SER A 211 -10.48 21.49 -2.35
C SER A 211 -9.98 21.48 -3.81
N ALA A 212 -10.28 22.50 -4.61
CA ALA A 212 -9.92 22.51 -6.03
C ALA A 212 -8.42 22.77 -6.24
N ILE A 213 -7.82 22.11 -7.23
CA ILE A 213 -6.43 22.37 -7.63
C ILE A 213 -6.30 23.71 -8.35
N ALA A 214 -5.27 24.47 -7.99
CA ALA A 214 -4.86 25.72 -8.61
C ALA A 214 -3.85 25.41 -9.73
N THR A 215 -4.33 25.29 -10.97
CA THR A 215 -3.52 24.88 -12.13
C THR A 215 -2.54 25.95 -12.61
N ASP A 216 -2.70 27.21 -12.21
CA ASP A 216 -1.76 28.31 -12.49
C ASP A 216 -0.42 28.16 -11.74
N ARG A 217 -0.42 27.39 -10.65
CA ARG A 217 0.73 27.19 -9.75
C ARG A 217 0.90 25.73 -9.32
N SER A 218 0.45 24.82 -10.19
CA SER A 218 0.72 23.38 -10.12
C SER A 218 1.47 22.99 -11.38
N TYR A 219 2.48 22.13 -11.28
CA TYR A 219 3.33 21.78 -12.41
C TYR A 219 4.00 20.40 -12.23
N ILE A 220 4.46 19.84 -13.34
CA ILE A 220 5.34 18.68 -13.36
C ILE A 220 6.75 19.20 -13.13
N GLU A 221 7.42 18.72 -12.09
CA GLU A 221 8.80 19.09 -11.80
C GLU A 221 9.76 18.24 -12.63
N SER A 222 9.53 16.93 -12.69
CA SER A 222 10.31 16.01 -13.50
C SER A 222 9.54 14.73 -13.78
N ILE A 223 9.94 14.06 -14.87
CA ILE A 223 9.56 12.67 -15.14
C ILE A 223 10.83 11.90 -15.47
N HIS A 224 11.07 10.82 -14.72
CA HIS A 224 12.18 9.91 -14.96
C HIS A 224 11.66 8.51 -15.20
N THR A 225 12.21 7.81 -16.20
CA THR A 225 11.81 6.46 -16.54
C THR A 225 13.01 5.52 -16.55
N PHE A 226 12.83 4.34 -15.99
CA PHE A 226 13.84 3.30 -15.85
C PHE A 226 13.27 1.98 -16.35
N GLY A 227 14.07 0.92 -16.42
CA GLY A 227 13.65 -0.34 -17.05
C GLY A 227 12.39 -0.99 -16.47
N GLN A 228 12.08 -0.78 -15.18
CA GLN A 228 10.95 -1.44 -14.49
C GLN A 228 9.88 -0.48 -13.96
N ASN A 229 10.15 0.84 -13.97
CA ASN A 229 9.28 1.85 -13.41
C ASN A 229 9.40 3.22 -14.11
N THR A 230 8.40 4.06 -13.90
CA THR A 230 8.39 5.47 -14.33
C THR A 230 7.93 6.33 -13.17
N GLU A 231 8.73 7.33 -12.80
CA GLU A 231 8.52 8.25 -11.69
C GLU A 231 8.07 9.62 -12.22
N VAL A 232 6.94 10.11 -11.72
CA VAL A 232 6.39 11.43 -12.08
C VAL A 232 6.31 12.31 -10.84
N ARG A 233 7.18 13.32 -10.77
CA ARG A 233 7.24 14.27 -9.65
C ARG A 233 6.43 15.51 -9.99
N THR A 234 5.48 15.86 -9.12
CA THR A 234 4.58 17.01 -9.34
C THR A 234 4.48 17.87 -8.10
N VAL A 235 4.37 19.18 -8.33
CA VAL A 235 4.02 20.16 -7.32
C VAL A 235 2.55 20.51 -7.52
N LYS A 236 1.72 20.24 -6.52
CA LYS A 236 0.27 20.47 -6.56
C LYS A 236 -0.12 21.48 -5.51
N THR A 237 -0.82 22.52 -5.94
CA THR A 237 -1.38 23.53 -5.05
C THR A 237 -2.89 23.39 -5.02
N TYR A 238 -3.45 23.22 -3.84
CA TYR A 238 -4.88 23.10 -3.62
C TYR A 238 -5.40 24.33 -2.90
N THR A 239 -6.54 24.84 -3.33
CA THR A 239 -7.30 25.81 -2.56
C THR A 239 -7.73 25.18 -1.24
N SER A 240 -7.55 25.91 -0.13
CA SER A 240 -7.92 25.45 1.20
C SER A 240 -8.48 26.63 1.98
N THR A 241 -9.74 26.51 2.40
CA THR A 241 -10.43 27.57 3.13
C THR A 241 -10.51 27.18 4.59
N PRO A 242 -9.91 27.96 5.51
CA PRO A 242 -10.10 27.73 6.94
C PRO A 242 -11.59 27.74 7.31
N PRO A 243 -12.04 26.81 8.17
CA PRO A 243 -13.40 26.87 8.66
C PRO A 243 -13.64 28.19 9.42
N PRO A 244 -14.85 28.75 9.37
CA PRO A 244 -15.17 29.93 10.17
C PRO A 244 -14.93 29.63 11.66
N PRO A 245 -14.58 30.66 12.47
CA PRO A 245 -14.37 30.48 13.90
C PRO A 245 -15.58 29.78 14.54
N SER A 246 -15.37 28.58 15.09
CA SER A 246 -16.44 27.86 15.79
C SER A 246 -16.66 28.51 17.15
N PHE A 247 -17.80 29.17 17.33
CA PHE A 247 -18.25 29.64 18.64
C PHE A 247 -18.83 28.45 19.44
N GLY A 248 -17.95 27.61 19.97
CA GLY A 248 -18.22 26.81 21.17
C GLY A 248 -19.13 25.57 21.06
N GLY A 249 -19.31 24.98 19.87
CA GLY A 249 -20.04 23.71 19.72
C GLY A 249 -19.25 22.66 18.94
N PRO A 250 -19.38 21.35 19.27
CA PRO A 250 -18.82 20.29 18.43
C PRO A 250 -19.47 20.36 17.04
N SER A 251 -18.64 20.50 16.00
CA SER A 251 -19.09 20.49 14.61
C SER A 251 -19.73 19.12 14.28
N PRO A 252 -20.94 19.08 13.70
CA PRO A 252 -21.58 17.82 13.30
C PRO A 252 -20.87 17.15 12.10
N THR A 253 -19.96 17.87 11.42
CA THR A 253 -19.12 17.31 10.36
C THR A 253 -17.69 17.06 10.86
N PRO A 254 -17.09 15.88 10.59
CA PRO A 254 -15.67 15.65 10.80
C PRO A 254 -14.89 16.69 9.97
N GLN A 255 -14.18 17.60 10.63
CA GLN A 255 -13.32 18.56 9.97
C GLN A 255 -11.91 17.98 9.85
N GLY A 256 -11.32 18.09 8.68
CA GLY A 256 -9.90 17.83 8.50
C GLY A 256 -9.05 18.87 9.24
N GLN A 257 -7.77 18.58 9.37
CA GLN A 257 -6.78 19.52 9.85
C GLN A 257 -6.65 20.67 8.83
N THR A 258 -6.79 21.91 9.29
CA THR A 258 -6.47 23.08 8.46
C THR A 258 -5.00 23.41 8.62
N LEU A 259 -4.25 23.34 7.51
CA LEU A 259 -2.82 23.59 7.52
C LEU A 259 -2.51 25.09 7.56
N PRO A 260 -1.41 25.53 8.20
CA PRO A 260 -0.97 26.92 8.27
C PRO A 260 -0.97 27.68 6.92
N GLY A 261 -0.62 27.00 5.82
CA GLY A 261 -0.65 27.57 4.47
C GLY A 261 -2.02 28.09 4.05
N ALA A 262 -3.10 27.43 4.49
CA ALA A 262 -4.47 27.84 4.21
C ALA A 262 -4.78 29.22 4.81
N PHE A 263 -4.31 29.51 6.02
CA PHE A 263 -4.46 30.82 6.65
C PHE A 263 -3.58 31.89 5.99
N ALA A 264 -2.36 31.53 5.59
CA ALA A 264 -1.41 32.48 5.02
C ALA A 264 -1.71 32.87 3.58
N THR A 265 -2.23 31.92 2.78
CA THR A 265 -2.32 32.08 1.31
C THR A 265 -3.67 31.66 0.71
N GLY A 266 -4.60 31.11 1.50
CA GLY A 266 -5.83 30.48 0.98
C GLY A 266 -5.58 29.18 0.21
N ALA A 267 -4.37 28.64 0.28
CA ALA A 267 -3.95 27.46 -0.46
C ALA A 267 -2.90 26.64 0.30
N VAL A 268 -2.75 25.38 -0.10
CA VAL A 268 -1.74 24.47 0.40
C VAL A 268 -1.01 23.88 -0.80
N THR A 269 0.32 23.99 -0.81
CA THR A 269 1.17 23.39 -1.82
C THR A 269 1.88 22.17 -1.25
N ILE A 270 1.85 21.06 -2.00
CA ILE A 270 2.51 19.80 -1.67
C ILE A 270 3.30 19.30 -2.88
N GLU A 271 4.38 18.57 -2.63
CA GLU A 271 5.12 17.82 -3.65
C GLU A 271 4.80 16.34 -3.51
N VAL A 272 4.40 15.69 -4.61
CA VAL A 272 4.10 14.26 -4.66
C VAL A 272 4.85 13.58 -5.80
N ASN A 273 5.18 12.31 -5.61
CA ASN A 273 5.77 11.46 -6.63
C ASN A 273 4.85 10.28 -6.92
N THR A 274 4.54 10.05 -8.19
CA THR A 274 3.74 8.90 -8.64
C THR A 274 4.63 7.91 -9.38
N SER A 275 4.82 6.73 -8.78
CA SER A 275 5.59 5.63 -9.34
C SER A 275 4.67 4.67 -10.10
N PHE A 276 4.92 4.50 -11.40
CA PHE A 276 4.32 3.44 -12.21
C PHE A 276 5.23 2.24 -12.22
N ILE A 277 4.76 1.10 -11.73
CA ILE A 277 5.49 -0.16 -11.69
C ILE A 277 4.76 -1.17 -12.56
N LYS A 278 5.48 -1.90 -13.38
CA LYS A 278 4.89 -2.99 -14.15
C LYS A 278 4.55 -4.17 -13.24
N LEU A 279 3.28 -4.60 -13.21
CA LEU A 279 2.93 -5.83 -12.51
C LEU A 279 3.39 -7.06 -13.30
N PRO A 280 3.73 -8.17 -12.63
CA PRO A 280 4.08 -9.42 -13.29
C PRO A 280 2.99 -9.87 -14.27
N ASN A 281 3.41 -10.35 -15.45
CA ASN A 281 2.48 -10.95 -16.42
C ASN A 281 1.76 -12.17 -15.83
N VAL A 282 2.48 -12.95 -15.02
CA VAL A 282 1.95 -14.11 -14.30
C VAL A 282 2.00 -13.76 -12.81
N PRO A 283 0.84 -13.54 -12.17
CA PRO A 283 0.77 -13.28 -10.73
C PRO A 283 1.42 -14.41 -9.94
N MET A 284 1.95 -14.09 -8.76
CA MET A 284 2.46 -15.12 -7.83
C MET A 284 1.33 -16.08 -7.48
N GLN A 285 1.66 -17.36 -7.25
CA GLN A 285 0.66 -18.28 -6.71
C GLN A 285 0.19 -17.79 -5.32
N ARG A 286 -1.10 -17.51 -5.23
CA ARG A 286 -1.76 -17.13 -3.97
C ARG A 286 -1.56 -18.23 -2.93
N ARG A 287 -1.26 -17.83 -1.70
CA ARG A 287 -1.38 -18.70 -0.52
C ARG A 287 -2.64 -18.28 0.22
N PHE A 288 -3.57 -19.22 0.39
CA PHE A 288 -4.82 -18.93 1.07
C PHE A 288 -4.59 -18.52 2.52
N PHE A 289 -5.39 -17.56 2.96
CA PHE A 289 -5.37 -17.05 4.31
C PHE A 289 -5.87 -18.12 5.28
N ASP A 290 -5.09 -18.37 6.33
CA ASP A 290 -5.50 -19.18 7.47
C ASP A 290 -5.58 -18.27 8.70
N PRO A 291 -6.75 -18.14 9.35
CA PRO A 291 -6.92 -17.25 10.49
C PRO A 291 -6.06 -17.62 11.71
N ARG A 292 -5.44 -18.80 11.72
CA ARG A 292 -4.51 -19.25 12.79
C ARG A 292 -3.09 -18.74 12.58
N VAL A 293 -2.76 -18.24 11.39
CA VAL A 293 -1.44 -17.71 11.06
C VAL A 293 -1.57 -16.20 10.85
N GLY A 294 -0.80 -15.43 11.61
CA GLY A 294 -0.95 -13.98 11.71
C GLY A 294 -0.40 -13.22 10.50
N TYR A 295 -0.89 -13.47 9.29
CA TYR A 295 -0.54 -12.69 8.09
C TYR A 295 -1.62 -11.69 7.70
N PHE A 296 -1.23 -10.50 7.24
CA PHE A 296 -2.10 -9.62 6.46
C PHE A 296 -2.66 -10.36 5.27
N ALA A 297 -3.89 -10.03 4.90
CA ALA A 297 -4.59 -10.72 3.84
C ALA A 297 -5.44 -9.75 3.05
N ASP A 298 -5.54 -10.06 1.77
CA ASP A 298 -6.47 -9.44 0.84
C ASP A 298 -7.58 -10.44 0.49
N GLN A 299 -8.64 -9.96 -0.15
CA GLN A 299 -9.79 -10.78 -0.48
C GLN A 299 -10.37 -10.45 -1.85
N VAL A 300 -10.76 -11.50 -2.57
CA VAL A 300 -11.49 -11.40 -3.83
C VAL A 300 -12.78 -12.22 -3.77
N THR A 301 -13.82 -11.74 -4.44
CA THR A 301 -15.04 -12.54 -4.63
C THR A 301 -14.89 -13.38 -5.90
N GLU A 302 -14.74 -14.68 -5.73
CA GLU A 302 -14.54 -15.63 -6.81
C GLU A 302 -15.86 -16.28 -7.26
N PHE A 303 -16.03 -16.40 -8.58
CA PHE A 303 -17.14 -17.09 -9.22
C PHE A 303 -16.62 -18.31 -9.98
N LEU A 304 -17.15 -19.49 -9.64
CA LEU A 304 -16.80 -20.78 -10.26
C LEU A 304 -18.08 -21.48 -10.73
N ASP A 305 -18.00 -22.10 -11.91
CA ASP A 305 -19.09 -22.91 -12.50
C ASP A 305 -19.36 -24.21 -11.72
N THR A 306 -18.40 -24.65 -10.91
CA THR A 306 -18.47 -25.84 -10.06
C THR A 306 -19.17 -25.62 -8.72
N THR A 307 -19.55 -24.39 -8.39
CA THR A 307 -20.11 -24.03 -7.08
C THR A 307 -21.46 -23.33 -7.23
N GLN A 308 -22.36 -23.54 -6.27
CA GLN A 308 -23.68 -22.89 -6.25
C GLN A 308 -23.68 -21.52 -5.54
N ARG A 309 -22.51 -20.95 -5.22
CA ARG A 309 -22.38 -19.66 -4.55
C ARG A 309 -21.05 -18.99 -4.89
N ALA A 310 -21.04 -17.66 -4.92
CA ALA A 310 -19.78 -16.92 -4.92
C ALA A 310 -18.99 -17.23 -3.64
N LYS A 311 -17.68 -17.42 -3.77
CA LYS A 311 -16.79 -17.65 -2.64
C LYS A 311 -15.95 -16.41 -2.42
N ARG A 312 -15.96 -15.89 -1.19
CA ARG A 312 -14.99 -14.89 -0.77
C ARG A 312 -13.68 -15.60 -0.43
N GLU A 313 -12.69 -15.48 -1.31
CA GLU A 313 -11.39 -16.10 -1.15
C GLU A 313 -10.41 -15.08 -0.58
N ALA A 314 -9.82 -15.39 0.57
CA ALA A 314 -8.81 -14.55 1.19
C ALA A 314 -7.42 -15.19 1.00
N PHE A 315 -6.42 -14.37 0.71
CA PHE A 315 -5.04 -14.81 0.51
C PHE A 315 -4.07 -13.87 1.23
N ILE A 316 -2.93 -14.41 1.65
CA ILE A 316 -1.97 -13.64 2.44
C ILE A 316 -1.13 -12.70 1.57
N LEU A 317 -0.61 -11.65 2.21
CA LEU A 317 0.41 -10.78 1.65
C LEU A 317 1.79 -11.32 2.02
N ARG A 318 2.66 -11.55 1.05
CA ARG A 318 4.02 -12.06 1.29
C ARG A 318 5.00 -11.71 0.17
N TRP A 319 6.28 -11.74 0.48
CA TRP A 319 7.35 -11.65 -0.50
C TRP A 319 7.46 -12.92 -1.36
N ARG A 320 7.73 -12.75 -2.66
CA ARG A 320 8.02 -13.88 -3.56
C ARG A 320 9.47 -14.34 -3.37
N LEU A 321 9.65 -15.40 -2.58
CA LEU A 321 10.94 -16.09 -2.43
C LEU A 321 10.92 -17.43 -3.17
N GLU A 322 11.76 -17.52 -4.19
CA GLU A 322 11.94 -18.71 -5.03
C GLU A 322 13.43 -19.07 -5.06
N PRO A 323 13.80 -20.35 -4.94
CA PRO A 323 15.18 -20.78 -5.16
C PRO A 323 15.58 -20.52 -6.62
N LYS A 324 16.87 -20.28 -6.86
CA LYS A 324 17.40 -20.24 -8.23
C LYS A 324 17.20 -21.62 -8.90
N PRO A 325 16.93 -21.70 -10.22
CA PRO A 325 16.68 -22.97 -10.91
C PRO A 325 17.72 -24.07 -10.64
N GLU A 326 18.99 -23.67 -10.58
CA GLU A 326 20.15 -24.54 -10.30
C GLU A 326 20.22 -25.07 -8.86
N ASP A 327 19.51 -24.44 -7.92
CA ASP A 327 19.56 -24.76 -6.49
C ASP A 327 18.27 -25.45 -5.98
N ILE A 328 17.27 -25.69 -6.85
CA ILE A 328 15.98 -26.32 -6.48
C ILE A 328 16.19 -27.67 -5.77
N GLU A 329 17.07 -28.52 -6.29
CA GLU A 329 17.30 -29.85 -5.70
C GLU A 329 18.05 -29.76 -4.37
N LYS A 330 18.91 -28.75 -4.17
CA LYS A 330 19.52 -28.47 -2.85
C LYS A 330 18.47 -28.02 -1.85
N TYR A 331 17.60 -27.10 -2.26
CA TYR A 331 16.51 -26.61 -1.43
C TYR A 331 15.58 -27.74 -0.98
N LYS A 332 15.20 -28.65 -1.88
CA LYS A 332 14.37 -29.83 -1.55
C LYS A 332 15.04 -30.79 -0.57
N ARG A 333 16.38 -30.86 -0.54
CA ARG A 333 17.15 -31.63 0.45
C ARG A 333 17.29 -30.91 1.80
N GLY A 334 16.77 -29.70 1.94
CA GLY A 334 16.88 -28.88 3.16
C GLY A 334 18.21 -28.14 3.28
N GLU A 335 18.99 -28.04 2.21
CA GLU A 335 20.20 -27.21 2.18
C GLU A 335 19.82 -25.73 2.01
N LEU A 336 20.59 -24.84 2.65
CA LEU A 336 20.39 -23.39 2.53
C LEU A 336 20.81 -22.89 1.14
N VAL A 337 19.86 -22.25 0.44
CA VAL A 337 20.07 -21.66 -0.89
C VAL A 337 19.86 -20.15 -0.85
N GLU A 338 20.25 -19.45 -1.91
CA GLU A 338 19.93 -18.03 -2.06
C GLU A 338 18.64 -17.85 -2.88
N PRO A 339 17.78 -16.90 -2.51
CA PRO A 339 16.61 -16.62 -3.33
C PRO A 339 17.01 -15.97 -4.65
N LYS A 340 16.18 -16.17 -5.68
CA LYS A 340 16.32 -15.52 -6.99
C LYS A 340 16.28 -13.99 -6.89
N LYS A 341 15.45 -13.45 -5.98
CA LYS A 341 15.37 -12.02 -5.65
C LYS A 341 15.53 -11.87 -4.14
N GLN A 342 16.59 -11.19 -3.72
CA GLN A 342 16.83 -10.83 -2.32
C GLN A 342 15.90 -9.69 -1.90
N ILE A 343 15.43 -9.72 -0.65
CA ILE A 343 14.71 -8.62 -0.02
C ILE A 343 15.75 -7.63 0.51
N VAL A 344 15.75 -6.41 -0.03
CA VAL A 344 16.74 -5.39 0.33
C VAL A 344 16.02 -4.16 0.87
N TYR A 345 16.36 -3.77 2.09
CA TYR A 345 15.95 -2.50 2.70
C TYR A 345 17.12 -1.54 2.71
N TYR A 346 16.88 -0.30 2.29
CA TYR A 346 17.86 0.77 2.40
C TYR A 346 17.54 1.70 3.57
N ILE A 347 18.58 2.25 4.19
CA ILE A 347 18.42 3.30 5.19
C ILE A 347 18.45 4.65 4.49
N ASP A 348 17.41 5.45 4.72
CA ASP A 348 17.34 6.83 4.24
C ASP A 348 18.60 7.61 4.66
N PRO A 349 19.31 8.27 3.74
CA PRO A 349 20.52 9.04 4.05
C PRO A 349 20.28 10.19 5.04
N ALA A 350 19.03 10.66 5.21
CA ALA A 350 18.66 11.64 6.24
C ALA A 350 18.64 11.05 7.66
N THR A 351 18.75 9.73 7.81
CA THR A 351 18.82 9.06 9.12
C THR A 351 20.13 9.41 9.82
N PRO A 352 20.12 9.84 11.10
CA PRO A 352 21.33 10.08 11.86
C PRO A 352 22.27 8.86 11.83
N THR A 353 23.52 9.08 11.44
CA THR A 353 24.50 8.02 11.12
C THR A 353 24.70 7.02 12.25
N LYS A 354 24.65 7.48 13.50
CA LYS A 354 24.76 6.62 14.70
C LYS A 354 23.65 5.58 14.84
N TRP A 355 22.48 5.81 14.27
CA TRP A 355 21.33 4.89 14.35
C TRP A 355 21.28 3.89 13.20
N GLN A 356 21.92 4.19 12.06
CA GLN A 356 21.89 3.34 10.87
C GLN A 356 22.35 1.89 11.14
N PRO A 357 23.43 1.63 11.92
CA PRO A 357 23.84 0.26 12.22
C PRO A 357 22.78 -0.55 12.98
N TYR A 358 22.01 0.09 13.86
CA TYR A 358 20.97 -0.57 14.66
C TYR A 358 19.72 -0.89 13.84
N LEU A 359 19.32 0.02 12.95
CA LEU A 359 18.25 -0.22 11.99
C LEU A 359 18.60 -1.37 11.01
N ILE A 360 19.84 -1.37 10.50
CA ILE A 360 20.35 -2.46 9.64
C ILE A 360 20.34 -3.80 10.39
N GLN A 361 20.77 -3.82 11.65
CA GLN A 361 20.69 -5.03 12.48
C GLN A 361 19.24 -5.48 12.65
N GLY A 362 18.30 -4.55 12.88
CA GLY A 362 16.89 -4.89 13.04
C GLY A 362 16.29 -5.58 11.81
N ILE A 363 16.70 -5.16 10.61
CA ILE A 363 16.37 -5.84 9.34
C ILE A 363 17.02 -7.22 9.28
N ASN A 364 18.32 -7.29 9.55
CA ASN A 364 19.11 -8.53 9.41
C ASN A 364 18.73 -9.60 10.45
N ASP A 365 18.10 -9.23 11.56
CA ASP A 365 17.63 -10.18 12.58
C ASP A 365 16.64 -11.21 12.02
N TRP A 366 15.90 -10.86 10.97
CA TRP A 366 14.97 -11.76 10.27
C TRP A 366 15.65 -12.84 9.44
N GLN A 367 16.95 -12.73 9.18
CA GLN A 367 17.69 -13.73 8.39
C GLN A 367 17.56 -15.14 8.96
N LYS A 368 17.56 -15.29 10.30
CA LYS A 368 17.39 -16.61 10.95
C LYS A 368 16.04 -17.27 10.67
N ALA A 369 14.98 -16.46 10.50
CA ALA A 369 13.65 -16.97 10.16
C ALA A 369 13.64 -17.49 8.71
N PHE A 370 14.31 -16.77 7.81
CA PHE A 370 14.48 -17.22 6.42
C PHE A 370 15.40 -18.42 6.28
N GLU A 371 16.43 -18.56 7.12
CA GLU A 371 17.27 -19.77 7.15
C GLU A 371 16.43 -21.00 7.50
N LYS A 372 15.49 -20.87 8.44
CA LYS A 372 14.54 -21.94 8.76
C LYS A 372 13.62 -22.28 7.58
N ALA A 373 13.30 -21.29 6.74
CA ALA A 373 12.58 -21.47 5.49
C ALA A 373 13.48 -21.98 4.34
N GLY A 374 14.77 -22.25 4.57
CA GLY A 374 15.72 -22.78 3.58
C GLY A 374 16.51 -21.73 2.79
N PHE A 375 16.43 -20.44 3.17
CA PHE A 375 17.08 -19.35 2.47
C PHE A 375 18.16 -18.64 3.30
N LYS A 376 19.41 -18.66 2.82
CA LYS A 376 20.46 -17.75 3.29
C LYS A 376 20.45 -16.46 2.46
N ASN A 377 20.95 -15.36 3.04
CA ASN A 377 21.02 -14.05 2.37
C ASN A 377 19.66 -13.61 1.80
N ALA A 378 18.56 -13.94 2.49
CA ALA A 378 17.21 -13.68 2.01
C ALA A 378 16.80 -12.22 2.20
N ILE A 379 17.22 -11.63 3.32
CA ILE A 379 16.93 -10.26 3.70
C ILE A 379 18.20 -9.54 4.12
N VAL A 380 18.33 -8.27 3.71
CA VAL A 380 19.49 -7.45 4.10
C VAL A 380 19.14 -5.97 4.21
N GLY A 381 19.67 -5.33 5.25
CA GLY A 381 19.72 -3.88 5.39
C GLY A 381 21.00 -3.29 4.80
N LYS A 382 20.89 -2.20 4.04
CA LYS A 382 22.03 -1.48 3.42
C LYS A 382 21.87 0.02 3.61
N VAL A 383 22.98 0.76 3.60
CA VAL A 383 22.94 2.22 3.47
C VAL A 383 22.52 2.56 2.04
N TRP A 384 21.72 3.62 1.87
CA TRP A 384 21.36 4.10 0.53
C TRP A 384 22.62 4.40 -0.31
N PRO A 385 22.73 3.87 -1.54
CA PRO A 385 23.88 4.15 -2.38
C PRO A 385 23.82 5.60 -2.91
N ALA A 386 24.97 6.24 -3.06
CA ALA A 386 25.07 7.54 -3.73
C ALA A 386 24.95 7.39 -5.27
N ASP A 387 23.87 6.74 -5.73
CA ASP A 387 23.57 6.45 -7.13
C ASP A 387 22.41 7.32 -7.62
N SER A 388 22.70 8.21 -8.58
CA SER A 388 21.72 9.13 -9.16
C SER A 388 20.66 8.44 -10.04
N SER A 389 20.84 7.15 -10.36
CA SER A 389 19.84 6.35 -11.07
C SER A 389 18.75 5.79 -10.16
N MET A 390 18.90 5.96 -8.84
CA MET A 390 17.93 5.51 -7.85
C MET A 390 17.16 6.69 -7.26
N SER A 391 15.87 6.50 -7.04
CA SER A 391 15.02 7.44 -6.29
C SER A 391 14.50 6.75 -5.04
N LEU A 392 14.65 7.39 -3.89
CA LEU A 392 14.07 6.90 -2.63
C LEU A 392 12.54 6.93 -2.63
N GLU A 393 11.91 7.69 -3.54
CA GLU A 393 10.45 7.71 -3.70
C GLU A 393 9.97 6.63 -4.68
N GLY A 394 10.90 5.98 -5.39
CA GLY A 394 10.58 4.98 -6.40
C GLY A 394 10.20 3.65 -5.78
N ALA A 395 9.10 3.07 -6.24
CA ALA A 395 8.53 1.84 -5.67
C ALA A 395 9.24 0.54 -6.12
N ASN A 396 10.52 0.65 -6.50
CA ASN A 396 11.37 -0.51 -6.79
C ASN A 396 12.22 -0.96 -5.59
N TYR A 397 12.29 -0.13 -4.56
CA TYR A 397 13.18 -0.31 -3.42
C TYR A 397 12.36 -0.24 -2.14
N SER A 398 12.78 -1.01 -1.13
CA SER A 398 12.25 -0.85 0.22
C SER A 398 13.22 0.01 1.03
N ALA A 399 12.69 0.83 1.92
CA ALA A 399 13.50 1.75 2.71
C ALA A 399 12.93 1.98 4.11
N ILE A 400 13.81 2.30 5.05
CA ILE A 400 13.44 2.94 6.32
C ILE A 400 13.58 4.45 6.11
N ARG A 401 12.45 5.15 6.09
CA ARG A 401 12.32 6.59 5.86
C ARG A 401 12.35 7.34 7.18
N TYR A 402 13.32 8.24 7.37
CA TYR A 402 13.46 8.96 8.63
C TYR A 402 12.67 10.27 8.60
N LEU A 403 11.59 10.32 9.37
CA LEU A 403 10.62 11.42 9.35
C LEU A 403 10.90 12.37 10.52
N ALA A 404 11.25 13.62 10.21
CA ALA A 404 11.41 14.68 11.20
C ALA A 404 10.03 15.10 11.76
N SER A 405 9.57 14.37 12.77
CA SER A 405 8.20 14.41 13.26
C SER A 405 8.15 14.33 14.79
N GLU A 406 7.19 15.04 15.39
CA GLU A 406 6.86 14.94 16.81
C GLU A 406 6.02 13.70 17.14
N ILE A 407 5.52 12.98 16.13
CA ILE A 407 4.76 11.75 16.32
C ILE A 407 5.66 10.68 16.93
N SER A 408 5.25 10.15 18.07
CA SER A 408 5.93 9.05 18.75
C SER A 408 5.40 7.71 18.25
N ASN A 409 5.85 7.27 17.07
CA ASN A 409 5.50 5.95 16.53
C ASN A 409 6.52 5.47 15.49
N ALA A 410 6.36 4.25 14.99
CA ALA A 410 6.87 3.79 13.70
C ALA A 410 5.78 2.92 13.03
N TYR A 411 5.89 2.67 11.73
CA TYR A 411 4.97 1.76 11.04
C TYR A 411 5.61 1.12 9.80
N GLY A 412 5.30 -0.15 9.55
CA GLY A 412 5.72 -0.91 8.38
C GLY A 412 4.57 -1.20 7.39
N PRO A 413 4.33 -0.33 6.39
CA PRO A 413 3.35 -0.61 5.34
C PRO A 413 3.88 -1.66 4.36
N ASN A 414 3.07 -2.11 3.42
CA ASN A 414 3.54 -2.89 2.27
C ASN A 414 2.72 -2.55 1.03
N VAL A 415 3.39 -2.53 -0.12
CA VAL A 415 2.79 -2.35 -1.44
C VAL A 415 2.83 -3.70 -2.15
N HIS A 416 1.67 -4.18 -2.60
CA HIS A 416 1.51 -5.54 -3.10
C HIS A 416 0.69 -5.65 -4.38
N ASP A 417 0.85 -6.76 -5.12
CA ASP A 417 -0.03 -7.10 -6.23
C ASP A 417 -1.39 -7.55 -5.69
N PRO A 418 -2.49 -6.80 -5.86
CA PRO A 418 -3.82 -7.18 -5.36
C PRO A 418 -4.37 -8.43 -6.05
N ARG A 419 -3.73 -8.92 -7.12
CA ARG A 419 -4.11 -10.18 -7.78
C ARG A 419 -3.48 -11.39 -7.11
N SER A 420 -2.42 -11.25 -6.32
CA SER A 420 -1.70 -12.42 -5.75
C SER A 420 -1.25 -12.29 -4.29
N GLY A 421 -1.17 -11.07 -3.76
CA GLY A 421 -0.58 -10.77 -2.46
C GLY A 421 0.95 -10.71 -2.49
N GLU A 422 1.57 -10.65 -3.67
CA GLU A 422 3.02 -10.47 -3.78
C GLU A 422 3.42 -9.06 -3.34
N ILE A 423 4.21 -8.96 -2.27
CA ILE A 423 4.79 -7.69 -1.81
C ILE A 423 5.97 -7.33 -2.73
N PHE A 424 5.97 -6.10 -3.24
CA PHE A 424 7.05 -5.57 -4.09
C PHE A 424 8.05 -4.72 -3.31
N GLU A 425 7.54 -3.91 -2.40
CA GLU A 425 8.32 -2.96 -1.62
C GLU A 425 7.62 -2.58 -0.31
N SER A 426 8.38 -1.93 0.56
CA SER A 426 7.88 -1.27 1.75
C SER A 426 8.73 -0.06 2.13
N HIS A 427 8.06 1.06 2.44
CA HIS A 427 8.65 2.23 3.08
C HIS A 427 8.26 2.29 4.55
N ILE A 428 9.12 1.79 5.44
CA ILE A 428 8.93 1.90 6.89
C ILE A 428 9.04 3.37 7.27
N GLY A 429 7.96 3.94 7.83
CA GLY A 429 7.96 5.29 8.35
C GLY A 429 8.55 5.31 9.76
N TRP A 430 9.75 5.89 9.89
CA TRP A 430 10.44 6.03 11.15
C TRP A 430 10.33 7.46 11.67
N TYR A 431 9.38 7.73 12.56
CA TYR A 431 9.23 9.05 13.14
C TYR A 431 10.34 9.33 14.17
N HIS A 432 10.94 10.52 14.10
CA HIS A 432 12.02 10.92 15.01
C HIS A 432 11.66 10.70 16.48
N ASN A 433 10.45 11.07 16.87
CA ASN A 433 10.03 11.02 18.27
C ASN A 433 9.63 9.62 18.78
N VAL A 434 9.83 8.56 17.99
CA VAL A 434 9.74 7.17 18.49
C VAL A 434 10.73 6.91 19.62
N MET A 435 11.86 7.62 19.64
CA MET A 435 12.87 7.49 20.70
C MET A 435 12.33 7.94 22.07
N GLN A 436 11.44 8.94 22.12
CA GLN A 436 10.76 9.32 23.36
C GLN A 436 9.87 8.19 23.88
N LEU A 437 9.15 7.53 22.98
CA LEU A 437 8.30 6.39 23.31
C LEU A 437 9.12 5.22 23.86
N LEU A 438 10.22 4.90 23.19
CA LEU A 438 11.17 3.87 23.61
C LEU A 438 11.77 4.17 24.98
N GLN A 439 12.17 5.42 25.20
CA GLN A 439 12.68 5.87 26.49
C GLN A 439 11.64 5.65 27.61
N ASN A 440 10.41 6.12 27.40
CA ASN A 440 9.35 6.01 28.38
C ASN A 440 9.00 4.54 28.67
N TRP A 441 8.84 3.71 27.63
CA TRP A 441 8.56 2.28 27.80
C TRP A 441 9.67 1.59 28.58
N TYR A 442 10.92 1.81 28.20
CA TYR A 442 12.03 1.11 28.81
C TYR A 442 12.29 1.59 30.24
N PHE A 443 12.19 2.90 30.51
CA PHE A 443 12.26 3.43 31.87
C PHE A 443 11.21 2.78 32.77
N VAL A 444 9.94 2.80 32.36
CA VAL A 444 8.83 2.27 33.17
C VAL A 444 8.96 0.76 33.38
N GLN A 445 9.38 0.02 32.37
CA GLN A 445 9.32 -1.44 32.37
C GLN A 445 10.60 -2.13 32.83
N ALA A 446 11.77 -1.48 32.72
CA ALA A 446 13.06 -2.13 32.96
C ALA A 446 13.98 -1.40 33.95
N ALA A 447 13.68 -0.17 34.39
CA ALA A 447 14.58 0.57 35.30
C ALA A 447 14.80 -0.08 36.67
N ALA A 448 13.89 -0.97 37.10
CA ALA A 448 14.08 -1.78 38.30
C ALA A 448 15.31 -2.69 38.17
N ILE A 449 15.51 -3.31 37.00
CA ILE A 449 16.50 -4.36 36.75
C ILE A 449 17.69 -3.93 35.89
N ASP A 450 17.56 -2.86 35.09
CA ASP A 450 18.63 -2.30 34.28
C ASP A 450 18.95 -0.86 34.71
N PRO A 451 20.07 -0.63 35.42
CA PRO A 451 20.49 0.71 35.84
C PRO A 451 20.72 1.70 34.68
N ARG A 452 21.02 1.22 33.46
CA ARG A 452 21.22 2.09 32.28
C ARG A 452 19.95 2.88 31.94
N ALA A 453 18.77 2.33 32.25
CA ALA A 453 17.48 2.96 32.03
C ALA A 453 17.18 4.11 33.01
N ARG A 454 17.97 4.30 34.08
CA ARG A 454 17.71 5.32 35.11
C ARG A 454 18.20 6.71 34.74
N LYS A 455 18.75 6.87 33.53
CA LYS A 455 19.24 8.15 33.01
C LYS A 455 18.13 8.89 32.26
N MET A 456 18.07 10.22 32.45
CA MET A 456 17.17 11.09 31.66
C MET A 456 17.53 11.17 30.18
N VAL A 457 18.78 10.84 29.83
CA VAL A 457 19.23 10.67 28.45
C VAL A 457 19.94 9.34 28.40
N PHE A 458 19.42 8.41 27.60
CA PHE A 458 20.05 7.10 27.44
C PHE A 458 21.34 7.23 26.64
N ASP A 459 22.33 6.40 26.98
CA ASP A 459 23.53 6.27 26.15
C ASP A 459 23.14 5.74 24.77
N ASP A 460 23.91 6.11 23.73
CA ASP A 460 23.63 5.70 22.35
C ASP A 460 23.53 4.18 22.19
N ALA A 461 24.31 3.41 22.96
CA ALA A 461 24.23 1.96 22.93
C ALA A 461 22.86 1.42 23.40
N LEU A 462 22.32 1.97 24.49
CA LEU A 462 21.01 1.56 25.00
C LEU A 462 19.90 2.00 24.04
N MET A 463 19.88 3.26 23.61
CA MET A 463 18.86 3.73 22.65
C MET A 463 18.95 2.96 21.33
N GLY A 464 20.16 2.64 20.87
CA GLY A 464 20.40 1.79 19.71
C GLY A 464 19.77 0.40 19.82
N ASP A 465 19.89 -0.28 20.97
CA ASP A 465 19.23 -1.57 21.21
C ASP A 465 17.70 -1.45 21.09
N LEU A 466 17.11 -0.38 21.65
CA LEU A 466 15.67 -0.13 21.59
C LEU A 466 15.21 0.20 20.15
N ILE A 467 16.03 0.94 19.40
CA ILE A 467 15.82 1.22 17.98
C ILE A 467 15.84 -0.09 17.17
N ARG A 468 16.82 -0.98 17.42
CA ARG A 468 16.89 -2.29 16.78
C ARG A 468 15.63 -3.11 17.03
N PHE A 469 15.12 -3.13 18.26
CA PHE A 469 13.87 -3.81 18.59
C PHE A 469 12.69 -3.31 17.72
N VAL A 470 12.41 -2.01 17.73
CA VAL A 470 11.28 -1.46 16.95
C VAL A 470 11.51 -1.67 15.46
N SER A 471 12.75 -1.51 14.98
CA SER A 471 13.08 -1.80 13.58
C SER A 471 12.79 -3.24 13.20
N SER A 472 13.13 -4.23 14.04
CA SER A 472 12.78 -5.62 13.79
C SER A 472 11.27 -5.87 13.83
N HIS A 473 10.53 -5.20 14.72
CA HIS A 473 9.07 -5.29 14.77
C HIS A 473 8.43 -4.78 13.48
N GLU A 474 8.82 -3.58 13.04
CA GLU A 474 8.27 -2.99 11.82
C GLU A 474 8.60 -3.84 10.58
N VAL A 475 9.81 -4.39 10.49
CA VAL A 475 10.16 -5.33 9.40
C VAL A 475 9.26 -6.57 9.42
N GLY A 476 8.78 -7.02 10.58
CA GLY A 476 7.79 -8.11 10.63
C GLY A 476 6.50 -7.77 9.88
N HIS A 477 6.00 -6.53 10.02
CA HIS A 477 4.84 -6.07 9.25
C HIS A 477 5.10 -6.02 7.75
N THR A 478 6.27 -5.57 7.34
CA THR A 478 6.64 -5.51 5.92
C THR A 478 6.84 -6.89 5.29
N LEU A 479 7.09 -7.92 6.11
CA LEU A 479 7.11 -9.32 5.67
C LEU A 479 5.70 -9.93 5.55
N GLY A 480 4.67 -9.18 5.95
CA GLY A 480 3.27 -9.58 5.89
C GLY A 480 2.69 -10.00 7.24
N LEU A 481 3.43 -9.95 8.34
CA LEU A 481 2.94 -10.39 9.66
C LEU A 481 2.10 -9.32 10.35
N ARG A 482 1.03 -9.73 11.02
CA ARG A 482 0.21 -8.89 11.91
C ARG A 482 0.78 -8.91 13.32
N HIS A 483 0.28 -8.01 14.15
CA HIS A 483 0.45 -8.13 15.60
C HIS A 483 -0.06 -9.48 16.11
N ASN A 484 0.73 -10.10 16.98
CA ASN A 484 0.38 -11.34 17.67
C ASN A 484 0.10 -11.05 19.15
N MET A 485 -1.06 -10.45 19.44
CA MET A 485 -1.47 -10.07 20.80
C MET A 485 -1.65 -11.26 21.76
N GLY A 486 -1.66 -12.49 21.24
CA GLY A 486 -1.81 -13.71 22.03
C GLY A 486 -0.48 -14.41 22.35
N SER A 487 0.66 -13.92 21.84
CA SER A 487 1.95 -14.63 21.94
C SER A 487 2.42 -14.77 23.38
N SER A 488 2.23 -13.73 24.19
CA SER A 488 2.63 -13.62 25.58
C SER A 488 1.91 -14.62 26.48
N SER A 489 0.70 -15.06 26.08
CA SER A 489 -0.02 -16.16 26.75
C SER A 489 0.68 -17.53 26.63
N LYS A 490 1.69 -17.65 25.76
CA LYS A 490 2.45 -18.87 25.55
C LYS A 490 3.69 -18.99 26.42
N THR A 491 4.06 -17.94 27.14
CA THR A 491 5.15 -17.98 28.12
C THR A 491 4.55 -18.11 29.52
N PRO A 492 4.74 -19.24 30.23
CA PRO A 492 4.34 -19.35 31.63
C PRO A 492 5.01 -18.28 32.50
N VAL A 493 4.24 -17.68 33.41
CA VAL A 493 4.69 -16.50 34.19
C VAL A 493 5.89 -16.84 35.08
N GLU A 494 5.94 -18.06 35.63
CA GLU A 494 7.04 -18.57 36.45
C GLU A 494 8.37 -18.64 35.69
N LEU A 495 8.34 -18.72 34.36
CA LEU A 495 9.53 -18.76 33.53
C LEU A 495 10.05 -17.37 33.18
N LEU A 496 9.25 -16.31 33.34
CA LEU A 496 9.67 -14.92 33.04
C LEU A 496 10.80 -14.41 33.94
N ARG A 497 10.96 -15.02 35.12
CA ARG A 497 12.05 -14.73 36.08
C ARG A 497 13.21 -15.72 35.98
N ASN A 498 13.10 -16.75 35.14
CA ASN A 498 14.15 -17.74 34.95
C ASN A 498 15.14 -17.26 33.88
N LYS A 499 16.32 -16.80 34.32
CA LYS A 499 17.40 -16.29 33.46
C LYS A 499 17.72 -17.22 32.28
N ALA A 500 18.01 -18.48 32.57
CA ALA A 500 18.39 -19.45 31.54
C ALA A 500 17.28 -19.63 30.49
N TRP A 501 16.01 -19.59 30.93
CA TRP A 501 14.88 -19.74 30.04
C TRP A 501 14.66 -18.52 29.12
N VAL A 502 14.56 -17.31 29.68
CA VAL A 502 14.27 -16.09 28.91
C VAL A 502 15.42 -15.69 27.98
N GLU A 503 16.66 -15.98 28.37
CA GLU A 503 17.83 -15.73 27.52
C GLU A 503 17.96 -16.75 26.37
N ALA A 504 17.40 -17.94 26.52
CA ALA A 504 17.29 -18.92 25.44
C ALA A 504 16.10 -18.60 24.52
N HIS A 505 14.89 -18.52 25.04
CA HIS A 505 13.65 -18.52 24.24
C HIS A 505 13.05 -17.12 23.99
N GLY A 506 13.28 -16.20 24.93
CA GLY A 506 12.63 -14.89 24.96
C GLY A 506 11.50 -14.89 25.99
N HIS A 507 11.04 -13.70 26.37
CA HIS A 507 9.89 -13.56 27.26
C HIS A 507 8.55 -13.67 26.51
N THR A 508 8.57 -13.55 25.19
CA THR A 508 7.44 -13.85 24.28
C THR A 508 7.88 -14.78 23.16
N ALA A 509 6.94 -15.51 22.56
CA ALA A 509 7.22 -16.36 21.40
C ALA A 509 7.29 -15.58 20.08
N SER A 510 6.91 -14.30 20.07
CA SER A 510 6.86 -13.45 18.89
C SER A 510 7.27 -12.01 19.23
N ILE A 511 8.08 -11.41 18.38
CA ILE A 511 8.38 -9.98 18.42
C ILE A 511 7.16 -9.13 18.06
N MET A 512 6.16 -9.71 17.38
CA MET A 512 4.93 -9.04 16.98
C MET A 512 3.92 -8.88 18.13
N ASP A 513 4.25 -9.32 19.34
CA ASP A 513 3.45 -9.07 20.54
C ASP A 513 3.65 -7.65 21.09
N TYR A 514 2.70 -7.16 21.88
CA TYR A 514 2.75 -5.91 22.63
C TYR A 514 3.33 -6.07 24.04
N ALA A 515 3.68 -7.29 24.46
CA ALA A 515 4.54 -7.52 25.62
C ALA A 515 5.98 -7.10 25.29
N ARG A 516 6.22 -5.78 25.37
CA ARG A 516 7.48 -5.10 25.04
C ARG A 516 8.62 -5.57 25.94
N PHE A 517 8.86 -4.99 27.12
CA PHE A 517 9.97 -5.45 27.96
C PHE A 517 9.51 -6.44 29.02
N ASN A 518 10.38 -7.37 29.42
CA ASN A 518 10.11 -8.29 30.53
C ASN A 518 10.12 -7.55 31.88
N TYR A 519 9.01 -6.88 32.20
CA TYR A 519 8.84 -6.11 33.44
C TYR A 519 8.56 -6.97 34.68
N VAL A 520 8.45 -8.29 34.53
CA VAL A 520 8.21 -9.23 35.64
C VAL A 520 9.53 -9.58 36.34
N ALA A 521 10.64 -9.57 35.60
CA ALA A 521 11.99 -9.80 36.12
C ALA A 521 12.33 -8.83 37.26
N GLN A 522 13.06 -9.32 38.25
CA GLN A 522 13.52 -8.58 39.43
C GLN A 522 15.06 -8.55 39.51
N PRO A 523 15.66 -7.62 40.29
CA PRO A 523 17.12 -7.48 40.36
C PRO A 523 17.87 -8.76 40.74
N GLU A 524 17.27 -9.59 41.60
CA GLU A 524 17.84 -10.85 42.08
C GLU A 524 17.82 -11.96 41.03
N ASP A 525 17.04 -11.81 39.95
CA ASP A 525 16.99 -12.78 38.85
C ASP A 525 18.23 -12.69 37.94
N HIS A 526 18.96 -11.57 38.03
CA HIS A 526 20.19 -11.31 37.26
C HIS A 526 20.05 -11.54 35.75
N ILE A 527 18.88 -11.23 35.18
CA ILE A 527 18.58 -11.39 33.74
C ILE A 527 19.35 -10.37 32.91
N ASP A 528 20.07 -10.83 31.88
CA ASP A 528 20.80 -9.96 30.97
C ASP A 528 19.85 -9.26 29.98
N PRO A 529 20.26 -8.16 29.32
CA PRO A 529 19.42 -7.43 28.37
C PRO A 529 18.76 -8.31 27.30
N LYS A 530 19.44 -9.38 26.86
CA LYS A 530 18.87 -10.37 25.94
C LYS A 530 17.56 -10.97 26.47
N GLY A 531 17.44 -11.25 27.77
CA GLY A 531 16.22 -11.77 28.40
C GLY A 531 15.18 -10.70 28.74
N ILE A 532 15.51 -9.41 28.54
CA ILE A 532 14.63 -8.26 28.78
C ILE A 532 13.95 -7.79 27.49
N TYR A 533 14.70 -7.76 26.39
CA TYR A 533 14.25 -7.21 25.11
C TYR A 533 13.43 -8.21 24.28
N PRO A 534 12.40 -7.73 23.54
CA PRO A 534 11.79 -8.52 22.48
C PRO A 534 12.79 -8.85 21.41
N ARG A 535 12.57 -10.00 20.78
CA ARG A 535 13.32 -10.44 19.62
C ARG A 535 12.45 -11.39 18.82
N ILE A 536 12.85 -11.61 17.59
CA ILE A 536 12.23 -12.63 16.72
C ILE A 536 12.28 -13.97 17.45
N GLY A 537 11.10 -14.53 17.72
CA GLY A 537 10.91 -15.73 18.53
C GLY A 537 10.48 -16.94 17.71
N ASP A 538 10.14 -18.03 18.40
CA ASP A 538 9.79 -19.31 17.79
C ASP A 538 8.58 -19.20 16.86
N TYR A 539 7.57 -18.39 17.21
CA TYR A 539 6.39 -18.20 16.37
C TYR A 539 6.74 -17.44 15.09
N ASP A 540 7.59 -16.41 15.17
CA ASP A 540 7.97 -15.62 14.00
C ASP A 540 8.75 -16.48 13.00
N ILE A 541 9.68 -17.28 13.50
CA ILE A 541 10.46 -18.24 12.71
C ILE A 541 9.54 -19.26 12.04
N TRP A 542 8.59 -19.81 12.79
CA TRP A 542 7.61 -20.74 12.25
C TRP A 542 6.67 -20.09 11.23
N ALA A 543 6.23 -18.85 11.46
CA ALA A 543 5.32 -18.14 10.56
C ALA A 543 5.99 -17.76 9.22
N ILE A 544 7.29 -17.45 9.23
CA ILE A 544 8.06 -17.24 7.99
C ILE A 544 8.32 -18.57 7.26
N GLN A 545 8.55 -19.66 8.00
CA GLN A 545 8.70 -20.99 7.42
C GLN A 545 7.40 -21.50 6.78
N TRP A 546 6.26 -21.23 7.42
CA TRP A 546 4.94 -21.60 6.94
C TRP A 546 4.70 -21.03 5.56
#